data_AF-A0A357YDW7-F1
#
_entry.id   AF-A0A357YDW7-F1
#
_cell.length_a   1.000
_cell.length_b   1.000
_cell.length_c   1.000
_cell.angle_alpha   90.00
_cell.angle_beta   90.00
_cell.angle_gamma   90.00
#
_symmetry.space_group_name_H-M   'P 1'
#
loop_
_entity.id
_entity.type
_entity.pdbx_description
1 polymer ?
#
loop_
_entity_poly.entity_id
_entity_poly.type
_entity_poly.pdbx_seq_one_letter_code
_entity_poly.pdbx_strand_id
1 'polypeptide(L)'
;PGYIALKEPSRLPGRKPLVFVLTQGHRDPAWFADILPRYSEIFRWTDFAETHPLRVIDVYHPGDVQQREDILRQAETLARTLVGGGD
;
A
#
# COMPACT_ATOMS: atom_id res chain seq x y z
N PRO A 1 4.05 -26.92 1.94
CA PRO A 1 4.06 -27.21 3.41
C PRO A 1 5.47 -26.97 3.99
N GLY A 2 5.60 -26.15 5.04
CA GLY A 2 6.90 -25.87 5.68
C GLY A 2 7.50 -24.47 5.44
N TYR A 3 6.96 -23.69 4.50
CA TYR A 3 7.45 -22.32 4.23
C TYR A 3 7.33 -21.40 5.45
N ILE A 4 6.29 -21.58 6.28
CA ILE A 4 6.11 -20.84 7.55
C ILE A 4 7.23 -21.13 8.56
N ALA A 5 7.86 -22.30 8.49
CA ALA A 5 8.92 -22.73 9.40
C ALA A 5 10.32 -22.32 8.93
N LEU A 6 10.46 -21.66 7.77
CA LEU A 6 11.75 -21.17 7.29
C LEU A 6 12.19 -19.97 8.13
N LYS A 7 13.49 -19.92 8.45
CA LYS A 7 14.11 -18.75 9.11
C LYS A 7 13.94 -17.47 8.29
N GLU A 8 13.98 -17.61 6.97
CA GLU A 8 13.74 -16.56 5.97
C GLU A 8 12.72 -17.10 4.95
N PRO A 9 11.42 -16.85 5.16
CA PRO A 9 10.36 -17.42 4.34
C PRO A 9 10.11 -16.64 3.04
N SER A 10 10.61 -15.40 2.97
CA SER A 10 10.51 -14.58 1.77
C SER A 10 11.39 -15.12 0.65
N ARG A 11 10.93 -14.93 -0.59
CA ARG A 11 11.69 -15.20 -1.82
C ARG A 11 12.26 -13.93 -2.45
N LEU A 12 12.00 -12.78 -1.86
CA LEU A 12 12.54 -11.52 -2.36
C LEU A 12 14.05 -11.50 -2.09
N PRO A 13 14.86 -10.98 -3.02
CA PRO A 13 16.31 -10.91 -2.85
C PRO A 13 16.77 -9.89 -1.80
N GLY A 14 15.81 -9.17 -1.20
CA GLY A 14 16.02 -8.15 -0.18
C GLY A 14 14.72 -7.41 0.10
N ARG A 15 14.75 -6.55 1.12
CA ARG A 15 13.59 -5.74 1.52
C ARG A 15 13.10 -4.87 0.36
N LYS A 16 11.80 -4.90 0.09
CA LYS A 16 11.16 -4.10 -0.96
C LYS A 16 10.19 -3.09 -0.34
N PRO A 17 10.11 -1.85 -0.87
CA PRO A 17 9.00 -0.96 -0.55
C PRO A 17 7.70 -1.52 -1.17
N LEU A 18 6.58 -1.29 -0.49
CA LEU A 18 5.24 -1.66 -0.92
C LEU A 18 4.37 -0.40 -0.93
N VAL A 19 3.71 -0.13 -2.07
CA VAL A 19 2.62 0.85 -2.11
C VAL A 19 1.30 0.10 -2.02
N PHE A 20 0.52 0.36 -0.98
CA PHE A 20 -0.78 -0.29 -0.77
C PHE A 20 -1.91 0.69 -1.10
N VAL A 21 -2.50 0.51 -2.29
CA VAL A 21 -3.58 1.37 -2.80
C VAL A 21 -4.94 0.78 -2.40
N LEU A 22 -5.74 1.56 -1.68
CA LEU A 22 -7.06 1.15 -1.20
C LEU A 22 -8.11 2.20 -1.57
N THR A 23 -9.03 1.82 -2.46
CA THR A 23 -10.22 2.62 -2.80
C THR A 23 -11.42 2.14 -1.99
N GLN A 24 -12.20 3.07 -1.46
CA GLN A 24 -13.40 2.77 -0.68
C GLN A 24 -14.56 3.66 -1.12
N GLY A 25 -15.69 3.05 -1.45
CA GLY A 25 -16.92 3.79 -1.77
C GLY A 25 -17.67 4.33 -0.57
N HIS A 26 -17.49 3.73 0.61
CA HIS A 26 -18.12 4.22 1.83
C HIS A 26 -17.47 5.53 2.31
N ARG A 27 -18.29 6.56 2.55
CA ARG A 27 -17.84 7.91 2.93
C ARG A 27 -17.22 8.03 4.34
N ASP A 28 -17.52 7.08 5.22
CA ASP A 28 -17.00 7.13 6.60
C ASP A 28 -15.51 6.72 6.64
N PRO A 29 -14.61 7.61 7.08
CA PRO A 29 -13.17 7.32 7.15
C PRO A 29 -12.81 6.25 8.17
N ALA A 30 -13.61 6.06 9.23
CA ALA A 30 -13.35 5.09 10.29
C ALA A 30 -13.65 3.65 9.82
N TRP A 31 -14.57 3.51 8.87
CA TRP A 31 -14.89 2.20 8.30
C TRP A 31 -13.68 1.69 7.53
N PHE A 32 -13.25 0.47 7.85
CA PHE A 32 -12.12 -0.21 7.21
C PHE A 32 -10.75 0.49 7.40
N ALA A 33 -10.62 1.41 8.34
CA ALA A 33 -9.35 2.06 8.66
C ALA A 33 -8.28 1.06 9.18
N ASP A 34 -8.72 -0.11 9.66
CA ASP A 34 -7.89 -1.19 10.17
C ASP A 34 -7.35 -2.13 9.08
N ILE A 35 -7.79 -2.02 7.82
CA ILE A 35 -7.34 -2.90 6.74
C ILE A 35 -5.82 -2.93 6.65
N LEU A 36 -5.17 -1.78 6.47
CA LEU A 36 -3.72 -1.73 6.31
C LEU A 36 -2.96 -2.20 7.57
N PRO A 37 -3.29 -1.74 8.79
CA PRO A 37 -2.69 -2.28 10.00
C PRO A 37 -2.75 -3.82 10.10
N ARG A 38 -3.85 -4.44 9.66
CA ARG A 38 -4.00 -5.90 9.69
C ARG A 38 -3.08 -6.65 8.73
N TYR A 39 -2.69 -6.03 7.61
CA TYR A 39 -1.75 -6.63 6.66
C TYR A 39 -0.28 -6.29 6.96
N SER A 40 0.00 -5.39 7.90
CA SER A 40 1.37 -4.92 8.16
C SER A 40 2.33 -6.04 8.58
N GLU A 41 1.88 -6.96 9.43
CA GLU A 41 2.71 -8.09 9.87
C GLU A 41 3.02 -9.06 8.73
N ILE A 42 2.05 -9.36 7.85
CA ILE A 42 2.30 -10.27 6.72
C ILE A 42 3.22 -9.62 5.68
N PHE A 43 3.11 -8.30 5.45
CA PHE A 43 4.04 -7.57 4.59
C PHE A 43 5.46 -7.61 5.15
N ARG A 44 5.63 -7.29 6.44
CA ARG A 44 6.94 -7.37 7.10
C ARG A 44 7.52 -8.79 7.04
N TRP A 45 6.69 -9.80 7.27
CA TRP A 45 7.09 -11.21 7.23
C TRP A 45 7.51 -11.68 5.83
N THR A 46 7.06 -11.01 4.78
CA THR A 46 7.37 -11.32 3.37
C THR A 46 8.37 -10.35 2.75
N ASP A 47 9.19 -9.69 3.57
CA ASP A 47 10.22 -8.69 3.20
C ASP A 47 9.71 -7.44 2.48
N PHE A 48 8.42 -7.11 2.63
CA PHE A 48 7.94 -5.76 2.36
C PHE A 48 8.16 -4.89 3.61
N ALA A 49 9.29 -4.21 3.66
CA ALA A 49 9.76 -3.56 4.89
C ALA A 49 9.21 -2.16 5.10
N GLU A 50 8.93 -1.43 4.02
CA GLU A 50 8.36 -0.09 4.06
C GLU A 50 7.04 -0.11 3.31
N THR A 51 5.94 0.11 4.03
CA THR A 51 4.59 0.13 3.43
C THR A 51 4.09 1.57 3.37
N HIS A 52 3.72 2.02 2.18
CA HIS A 52 3.18 3.34 1.91
C HIS A 52 1.67 3.23 1.62
N PRO A 53 0.80 3.61 2.56
CA PRO A 53 -0.64 3.61 2.34
C PRO A 53 -1.04 4.73 1.38
N LEU A 54 -1.81 4.39 0.34
CA LEU A 54 -2.58 5.34 -0.47
C LEU A 54 -4.06 4.96 -0.36
N ARG A 55 -4.77 5.62 0.56
CA ARG A 55 -6.18 5.34 0.83
C ARG A 55 -7.04 6.49 0.34
N VAL A 56 -8.02 6.17 -0.48
CA VAL A 56 -9.05 7.10 -0.95
C VAL A 56 -10.42 6.56 -0.56
N ILE A 57 -11.21 7.39 0.12
CA ILE A 57 -12.57 7.10 0.54
C ILE A 57 -13.56 7.92 -0.30
N ASP A 58 -14.83 7.55 -0.24
CA ASP A 58 -15.92 8.21 -0.98
C ASP A 58 -15.70 8.20 -2.51
N VAL A 59 -15.17 7.09 -3.04
CA VAL A 59 -15.04 6.84 -4.49
C VAL A 59 -15.73 5.53 -4.84
N TYR A 60 -16.85 5.60 -5.56
CA TYR A 60 -17.75 4.45 -5.79
C TYR A 60 -17.83 4.07 -7.27
N HIS A 61 -17.88 5.06 -8.16
CA HIS A 61 -18.02 4.86 -9.60
C HIS A 61 -16.68 4.96 -10.32
N PRO A 62 -16.54 4.29 -11.48
CA PRO A 62 -15.40 4.52 -12.36
C PRO A 62 -15.27 6.01 -12.70
N GLY A 63 -14.08 6.57 -12.44
CA GLY A 63 -13.79 7.98 -12.68
C GLY A 63 -13.87 8.88 -11.45
N ASP A 64 -14.50 8.47 -10.34
CA ASP A 64 -14.59 9.31 -9.12
C ASP A 64 -13.22 9.74 -8.60
N VAL A 65 -12.20 8.88 -8.75
CA VAL A 65 -10.82 9.19 -8.33
C VAL A 65 -10.18 10.31 -9.15
N GLN A 66 -10.65 10.59 -10.37
CA GLN A 66 -10.13 11.68 -11.20
C GLN A 66 -10.41 13.05 -10.57
N GLN A 67 -11.44 13.15 -9.72
CA GLN A 67 -11.78 14.36 -8.97
C GLN A 67 -10.96 14.50 -7.67
N ARG A 68 -10.12 13.50 -7.34
CA ARG A 68 -9.30 13.44 -6.13
C ARG A 68 -7.87 13.87 -6.40
N GLU A 69 -7.70 15.14 -6.76
CA GLU A 69 -6.39 15.74 -7.03
C GLU A 69 -5.40 15.58 -5.88
N ASP A 70 -5.89 15.60 -4.64
CA ASP A 70 -5.12 15.37 -3.42
C ASP A 70 -4.42 14.01 -3.44
N ILE A 71 -5.17 12.96 -3.76
CA ILE A 71 -4.66 11.58 -3.82
C ILE A 71 -3.77 11.37 -5.04
N LEU A 72 -4.14 11.94 -6.19
CA LEU A 72 -3.32 11.83 -7.41
C LEU A 72 -1.95 12.50 -7.22
N ARG A 73 -1.90 13.68 -6.59
CA ARG A 73 -0.65 14.37 -6.25
C ARG A 73 0.18 13.60 -5.23
N GLN A 74 -0.48 12.98 -4.24
CA GLN A 74 0.19 12.11 -3.26
C GLN A 74 0.82 10.90 -3.95
N ALA A 75 0.11 10.26 -4.88
CA ALA A 75 0.60 9.12 -5.64
C ALA A 75 1.80 9.49 -6.53
N GLU A 76 1.72 10.62 -7.24
CA GLU A 76 2.80 11.12 -8.09
C GLU A 76 4.07 11.45 -7.27
N THR A 77 3.88 12.07 -6.11
CA THR A 77 4.99 12.39 -5.18
C THR A 77 5.62 11.13 -4.65
N LEU A 78 4.81 10.15 -4.23
CA LEU A 78 5.31 8.86 -3.75
C LEU A 78 6.07 8.11 -4.85
N ALA A 79 5.58 8.12 -6.08
CA ALA A 79 6.26 7.53 -7.23
C ALA A 79 7.65 8.16 -7.42
N ARG A 80 7.75 9.50 -7.44
CA ARG A 80 9.04 10.19 -7.53
C ARG A 80 10.00 9.78 -6.42
N THR A 81 9.54 9.66 -5.18
CA THR A 81 10.37 9.24 -4.05
C THR A 81 10.87 7.81 -4.22
N LEU A 82 10.03 6.89 -4.69
CA LEU A 82 10.35 5.46 -4.74
C LEU A 82 11.13 5.05 -6.00
N VAL A 83 10.90 5.71 -7.13
CA VAL A 83 11.51 5.34 -8.43
C VAL A 83 12.46 6.40 -8.99
N GLY A 84 12.36 7.65 -8.54
CA GLY A 84 13.14 8.77 -9.07
C GLY A 84 14.53 8.95 -8.45
N GLY A 85 14.94 8.07 -7.52
CA GLY A 85 16.22 8.11 -6.82
C GLY A 85 17.22 7.03 -7.27
N GLY A 86 17.31 6.76 -8.57
CA GLY A 86 18.36 5.92 -9.13
C GLY A 86 19.41 6.78 -9.84
N ASP A 87 20.49 7.10 -9.12
CA ASP A 87 21.81 7.37 -9.72
C ASP A 87 22.52 6.03 -10.00
#